data_AF-A0A8K0CFW8-F1
#
_entry.id   AF-A0A8K0CFW8-F1
#
_cell.length_a   1.000
_cell.length_b   1.000
_cell.length_c   1.000
_cell.angle_alpha   90.00
_cell.angle_beta   90.00
_cell.angle_gamma   90.00
#
_symmetry.space_group_name_H-M   'P 1'
#
loop_
_entity.id
_entity.type
_entity.pdbx_description
1 polymer ?
#
loop_
_entity_poly.entity_id
_entity_poly.type
_entity_poly.pdbx_seq_one_letter_code
_entity_poly.pdbx_strand_id
1 'polypeptide(L)'
;MAKSTIDIYYTTKTHVPEFFANRDPCSANLKEIMKVCVLQPLPKPTNDNYGVIYCRVVDTDSSNFVFSEEVKIFDMNMMLWLMQEGTQEGLIIILDMEDFSFSHFLKLGVMTVKKFLYYLQVSKLF
;
A
#
# COMPACT_ATOMS: atom_id res chain seq x y z
N MET A 1 6.94 -22.95 4.73
CA MET A 1 6.43 -21.56 4.83
C MET A 1 6.92 -20.69 3.68
N ALA A 2 8.23 -20.64 3.38
CA ALA A 2 8.73 -19.81 2.27
C ALA A 2 8.06 -20.11 0.91
N LYS A 3 7.96 -21.39 0.51
CA LYS A 3 7.31 -21.79 -0.76
C LYS A 3 5.84 -21.34 -0.85
N SER A 4 5.05 -21.59 0.19
CA SER A 4 3.63 -21.20 0.20
C SER A 4 3.47 -19.67 0.15
N THR A 5 4.32 -18.92 0.83
CA THR A 5 4.28 -17.46 0.80
C THR A 5 4.61 -16.91 -0.58
N ILE A 6 5.66 -17.43 -1.24
CA ILE A 6 6.02 -16.97 -2.59
C ILE A 6 4.97 -17.36 -3.64
N ASP A 7 4.36 -18.55 -3.52
CA ASP A 7 3.26 -18.99 -4.38
C ASP A 7 2.06 -18.04 -4.24
N ILE A 8 1.62 -17.76 -3.01
CA ILE A 8 0.50 -16.83 -2.75
C ILE A 8 0.83 -15.41 -3.21
N TYR A 9 2.07 -14.95 -3.01
CA TYR A 9 2.51 -13.63 -3.47
C TYR A 9 2.34 -13.49 -4.98
N TYR A 10 2.85 -14.43 -5.78
CA TYR A 10 2.72 -14.37 -7.24
C TYR A 10 1.28 -14.59 -7.72
N THR A 11 0.53 -15.50 -7.08
CA THR A 11 -0.90 -15.69 -7.39
C THR A 11 -1.70 -14.42 -7.12
N THR A 12 -1.47 -13.74 -5.99
CA THR A 12 -2.18 -12.50 -5.65
C THR A 12 -1.88 -11.41 -6.68
N LYS A 13 -0.61 -11.30 -7.11
CA LYS A 13 -0.21 -10.30 -8.11
C LYS A 13 -0.83 -10.51 -9.49
N THR A 14 -1.19 -11.74 -9.86
CA THR A 14 -1.89 -12.02 -11.12
C THR A 14 -3.40 -11.85 -11.03
N HIS A 15 -4.00 -12.06 -9.85
CA HIS A 15 -5.46 -12.02 -9.67
C HIS A 15 -6.01 -10.63 -9.30
N VAL A 16 -5.14 -9.68 -8.96
CA VAL A 16 -5.52 -8.32 -8.54
C VAL A 16 -4.82 -7.26 -9.42
N PRO A 17 -5.09 -7.24 -10.74
CA PRO A 17 -4.39 -6.35 -11.67
C PRO A 17 -4.60 -4.86 -11.34
N GLU A 18 -5.69 -4.48 -10.66
CA GLU A 18 -5.91 -3.10 -10.21
C GLU A 18 -4.82 -2.60 -9.25
N PHE A 19 -4.16 -3.49 -8.50
CA PHE A 19 -3.04 -3.14 -7.63
C PHE A 19 -1.68 -3.31 -8.30
N PHE A 20 -1.55 -4.27 -9.23
CA PHE A 20 -0.22 -4.75 -9.64
C PHE A 20 0.13 -4.55 -11.13
N ALA A 21 -0.82 -4.08 -11.96
CA ALA A 21 -0.57 -3.70 -13.35
C ALA A 21 -0.27 -2.19 -13.51
N ASN A 22 0.34 -1.82 -14.63
CA ASN A 22 0.59 -0.42 -15.03
C ASN A 22 1.34 0.42 -13.97
N ARG A 23 2.43 -0.12 -13.45
CA ARG A 23 3.23 0.42 -12.33
C ARG A 23 4.38 1.34 -12.77
N ASP A 24 4.20 2.12 -13.84
CA ASP A 24 5.22 3.08 -14.29
C ASP A 24 5.10 4.39 -13.49
N PRO A 25 6.03 4.68 -12.54
CA PRO A 25 5.96 5.88 -11.72
C PRO A 25 6.13 7.18 -12.54
N CYS A 26 6.66 7.07 -13.76
CA CYS A 26 6.81 8.20 -14.67
C CYS A 26 5.56 8.49 -15.50
N SER A 27 4.58 7.58 -15.49
CA SER A 27 3.31 7.75 -16.21
C SER A 27 2.54 8.96 -15.68
N ALA A 28 1.84 9.65 -16.59
CA ALA A 28 1.04 10.83 -16.22
C ALA A 28 0.01 10.51 -15.14
N ASN A 29 -0.64 9.33 -15.22
CA ASN A 29 -1.63 8.89 -14.24
C ASN A 29 -1.02 8.72 -12.84
N LEU A 30 0.07 7.95 -12.70
CA LEU A 30 0.65 7.72 -11.36
C LEU A 30 1.26 8.98 -10.76
N LYS A 31 1.76 9.91 -11.59
CA LYS A 31 2.22 11.22 -11.10
C LYS A 31 1.11 12.04 -10.46
N GLU A 32 -0.12 11.96 -10.95
CA GLU A 32 -1.25 12.65 -10.33
C GLU A 32 -1.70 11.93 -9.06
N ILE A 33 -1.81 10.60 -9.06
CA ILE A 33 -2.17 9.83 -7.87
C ILE A 33 -1.18 10.06 -6.72
N MET A 34 0.13 10.08 -7.00
CA MET A 34 1.15 10.33 -5.98
C MET A 34 1.06 11.72 -5.31
N LYS A 35 0.23 12.65 -5.82
CA LYS A 35 -0.03 13.94 -5.17
C LYS A 35 -1.19 13.88 -4.19
N VAL A 36 -2.01 12.83 -4.21
CA VAL A 36 -3.23 12.72 -3.41
C VAL A 36 -2.94 12.29 -1.98
N CYS A 37 -2.09 11.27 -1.81
CA CYS A 37 -1.67 10.79 -0.51
C CYS A 37 -0.15 10.86 -0.35
N VAL A 38 0.28 11.17 0.86
CA VAL A 38 1.64 10.85 1.33
C VAL A 38 1.64 9.37 1.72
N LEU A 39 2.56 8.60 1.15
CA LEU A 39 2.84 7.21 1.49
C LEU A 39 4.36 7.07 1.66
N GLN A 40 4.84 7.27 2.88
CA GLN A 40 6.27 7.48 3.14
C GLN A 40 6.81 6.48 4.17
N PRO A 41 7.72 5.58 3.77
CA PRO A 41 8.54 4.83 4.73
C PRO A 41 9.35 5.80 5.59
N LEU A 42 9.29 5.63 6.91
CA LEU A 42 10.06 6.45 7.84
C LEU A 42 11.51 5.93 7.91
N PRO A 43 12.51 6.82 8.05
CA PRO A 43 13.92 6.47 7.91
C PRO A 43 14.48 5.62 9.06
N LYS A 44 13.74 5.49 10.17
CA LYS A 44 14.16 4.70 11.33
C LYS A 44 13.09 3.66 11.65
N PRO A 45 13.46 2.38 11.81
CA PRO A 45 12.54 1.38 12.32
C PRO A 45 12.27 1.62 13.82
N THR A 46 11.34 0.85 14.37
CA THR A 46 11.14 0.78 15.82
C THR A 46 12.32 0.11 16.53
N ASN A 47 12.34 0.15 17.86
CA ASN A 47 13.32 -0.58 18.67
C ASN A 47 13.30 -2.11 18.41
N ASP A 48 12.15 -2.65 17.98
CA ASP A 48 11.95 -4.06 17.61
C ASP A 48 12.21 -4.33 16.12
N ASN A 49 12.84 -3.39 15.42
CA ASN A 49 13.16 -3.47 13.99
C ASN A 49 11.95 -3.60 13.05
N TYR A 50 10.80 -3.04 13.44
CA TYR A 50 9.65 -2.92 12.52
C TYR A 50 9.81 -1.68 11.65
N GLY A 51 9.62 -1.87 10.34
CA GLY A 51 9.45 -0.76 9.43
C GLY A 51 8.19 0.03 9.76
N VAL A 52 8.26 1.35 9.69
CA VAL A 52 7.09 2.22 9.85
C VAL A 52 6.82 2.94 8.53
N ILE A 53 5.60 2.87 8.04
CA ILE A 53 5.12 3.68 6.91
C ILE A 53 4.05 4.64 7.40
N TYR A 54 4.19 5.91 7.03
CA TYR A 54 3.23 6.97 7.32
C TYR A 54 2.35 7.24 6.09
N CYS A 55 1.05 7.26 6.31
CA CYS A 55 0.05 7.49 5.28
C CYS A 55 -0.87 8.66 5.69
N ARG A 56 -1.06 9.64 4.80
CA ARG A 56 -1.99 10.77 5.00
C ARG A 56 -2.57 11.23 3.67
N VAL A 57 -3.85 11.58 3.65
CA VAL A 57 -4.45 12.32 2.51
C VAL A 57 -4.00 13.77 2.57
N VAL A 58 -3.44 14.29 1.47
CA VAL A 58 -3.01 15.70 1.36
C VAL A 58 -3.84 16.48 0.35
N ASP A 59 -4.38 15.83 -0.68
CA ASP A 59 -5.45 16.39 -1.50
C ASP A 59 -6.80 15.99 -0.94
N THR A 60 -7.47 16.96 -0.30
CA THR A 60 -8.76 16.73 0.37
C THR A 60 -9.94 16.61 -0.59
N ASP A 61 -9.74 16.91 -1.88
CA ASP A 61 -10.77 16.66 -2.88
C ASP A 61 -10.90 15.14 -3.10
N SER A 62 -11.89 14.57 -2.43
CA SER A 62 -12.13 13.14 -2.52
C SER A 62 -12.34 12.66 -3.95
N SER A 63 -12.72 13.50 -4.92
CA SER A 63 -12.86 13.12 -6.32
C SER A 63 -11.56 12.55 -6.92
N ASN A 64 -10.41 13.04 -6.46
CA ASN A 64 -9.07 12.62 -6.90
C ASN A 64 -8.59 11.33 -6.20
N PHE A 65 -9.21 10.96 -5.07
CA PHE A 65 -8.86 9.76 -4.33
C PHE A 65 -9.39 8.48 -4.99
N VAL A 66 -8.45 7.57 -5.29
CA VAL A 66 -8.71 6.25 -5.87
C VAL A 66 -7.94 5.18 -5.07
N PHE A 67 -8.62 4.54 -4.12
CA PHE A 67 -7.98 3.65 -3.16
C PHE A 67 -7.15 2.51 -3.79
N SER A 68 -7.56 1.94 -4.93
CA SER A 68 -6.78 0.90 -5.60
C SER A 68 -5.45 1.41 -6.17
N GLU A 69 -5.42 2.66 -6.64
CA GLU A 69 -4.19 3.30 -7.09
C GLU A 69 -3.30 3.66 -5.91
N GLU A 70 -3.86 4.05 -4.76
CA GLU A 70 -3.08 4.25 -3.52
C GLU A 70 -2.43 2.95 -3.04
N VAL A 71 -3.16 1.83 -3.08
CA VAL A 71 -2.60 0.50 -2.75
C VAL A 71 -1.48 0.11 -3.72
N LYS A 72 -1.58 0.49 -4.99
CA LYS A 72 -0.52 0.28 -5.99
C LYS A 72 0.73 1.10 -5.66
N ILE A 73 0.58 2.39 -5.31
CA ILE A 73 1.70 3.23 -4.86
C ILE A 73 2.32 2.67 -3.58
N PHE A 74 1.50 2.17 -2.65
CA PHE A 74 1.97 1.48 -1.45
C PHE A 74 2.82 0.24 -1.80
N ASP A 75 2.36 -0.66 -2.68
CA ASP A 75 3.15 -1.83 -3.12
C ASP A 75 4.49 -1.42 -3.73
N MET A 76 4.47 -0.40 -4.61
CA MET A 76 5.67 0.11 -5.25
C MET A 76 6.68 0.67 -4.23
N ASN A 77 6.21 1.43 -3.24
CA ASN A 77 7.04 1.95 -2.15
C ASN A 77 7.63 0.81 -1.31
N MET A 78 6.82 -0.18 -0.92
CA MET A 78 7.29 -1.32 -0.14
C MET A 78 8.33 -2.15 -0.90
N MET A 79 8.16 -2.32 -2.22
CA MET A 79 9.15 -3.02 -3.04
C MET A 79 10.44 -2.24 -3.20
N LEU A 80 10.37 -0.93 -3.43
CA LEU A 80 11.56 -0.08 -3.47
C LEU A 80 12.31 -0.13 -2.14
N TRP A 81 11.57 -0.02 -1.03
CA TRP A 81 12.13 -0.05 0.31
C TRP A 81 12.81 -1.38 0.63
N LEU A 82 12.16 -2.50 0.29
CA LEU A 82 12.74 -3.85 0.40
C LEU A 82 14.04 -4.00 -0.41
N MET A 83 14.11 -3.41 -1.61
CA MET A 83 15.33 -3.47 -2.43
C MET A 83 16.48 -2.62 -1.86
N GLN A 84 16.16 -1.51 -1.18
CA GLN A 84 17.16 -0.59 -0.63
C GLN A 84 17.68 -1.06 0.73
N GLU A 85 16.78 -1.48 1.63
CA GLU A 85 17.08 -1.72 3.04
C GLU A 85 17.04 -3.22 3.43
N GLY A 86 16.55 -4.08 2.53
CA GLY A 86 16.35 -5.50 2.82
C GLY A 86 15.10 -5.77 3.66
N THR A 87 15.07 -6.95 4.30
CA THR A 87 13.92 -7.42 5.08
C THR A 87 13.86 -6.79 6.47
N GLN A 88 12.65 -6.58 6.97
CA GLN A 88 12.37 -6.07 8.32
C GLN A 88 11.64 -7.12 9.15
N GLU A 89 11.68 -7.00 10.47
CA GLU A 89 10.99 -7.95 11.39
C GLU A 89 9.46 -7.79 11.36
N GLY A 90 8.97 -6.68 10.81
CA GLY A 90 7.54 -6.39 10.68
C GLY A 90 7.28 -5.04 10.04
N LEU A 91 6.00 -4.71 9.85
CA LEU A 91 5.52 -3.44 9.29
C LEU A 91 4.46 -2.83 10.20
N ILE A 92 4.63 -1.55 10.53
CA ILE A 92 3.63 -0.69 11.16
C ILE A 92 3.14 0.30 10.13
N ILE A 93 1.81 0.38 9.95
CA ILE A 93 1.16 1.36 9.09
C ILE A 93 0.51 2.42 9.99
N ILE A 94 1.00 3.66 9.92
CA ILE A 94 0.41 4.81 10.59
C ILE A 94 -0.53 5.49 9.59
N LEU A 95 -1.83 5.48 9.89
CA LEU A 95 -2.84 6.20 9.11
C LEU A 95 -3.20 7.49 9.85
N ASP A 96 -2.78 8.63 9.31
CA ASP A 96 -3.22 9.93 9.78
C ASP A 96 -4.55 10.29 9.10
N MET A 97 -5.59 10.38 9.92
CA MET A 97 -6.97 10.52 9.48
C MET A 97 -7.49 11.95 9.60
N GLU A 98 -6.64 12.94 9.94
CA GLU A 98 -7.07 14.34 10.16
C GLU A 98 -7.87 14.91 8.97
N ASP A 99 -7.39 14.69 7.75
CA ASP A 99 -8.02 15.16 6.50
C ASP A 99 -8.87 14.08 5.80
N PHE A 100 -8.98 12.90 6.40
CA PHE A 100 -9.72 11.78 5.81
C PHE A 100 -11.22 11.90 6.11
N SER A 101 -11.94 12.55 5.19
CA SER A 101 -13.40 12.72 5.30
C SER A 101 -14.21 11.44 4.99
N PHE A 102 -15.50 11.44 5.36
CA PHE A 102 -16.44 10.36 5.01
C PHE A 102 -16.57 10.14 3.49
N SER A 103 -16.36 11.16 2.67
CA SER A 103 -16.36 11.03 1.20
C SER A 103 -15.21 10.15 0.71
N HIS A 104 -14.03 10.23 1.34
CA HIS A 104 -12.92 9.32 1.07
C HIS A 104 -13.25 7.89 1.53
N PHE A 105 -13.88 7.75 2.70
CA PHE A 105 -14.29 6.45 3.24
C PHE A 105 -15.19 5.68 2.25
N LEU A 106 -16.19 6.34 1.67
CA LEU A 106 -17.08 5.73 0.68
C LEU A 106 -16.35 5.24 -0.57
N LYS A 107 -15.21 5.85 -0.91
CA LYS A 107 -14.38 5.49 -2.07
C LYS A 107 -13.42 4.33 -1.84
N LEU A 108 -13.25 3.87 -0.59
CA LEU A 108 -12.41 2.70 -0.30
C LEU A 108 -12.92 1.45 -1.01
N GLY A 109 -14.24 1.23 -1.01
CA GLY A 109 -14.88 0.03 -1.55
C GLY A 109 -14.57 -1.23 -0.74
N VAL A 110 -15.60 -1.88 -0.19
CA VAL A 110 -15.46 -3.05 0.70
C VAL A 110 -14.62 -4.18 0.07
N MET A 111 -14.82 -4.44 -1.22
CA MET A 111 -14.07 -5.48 -1.93
C MET A 111 -12.59 -5.14 -2.10
N THR A 112 -12.26 -3.89 -2.40
CA THR A 112 -10.88 -3.42 -2.55
C THR A 112 -10.15 -3.47 -1.21
N VAL A 113 -10.79 -3.03 -0.12
CA VAL A 113 -10.25 -3.15 1.24
C VAL A 113 -10.01 -4.62 1.60
N LYS A 114 -10.95 -5.52 1.30
CA LYS A 114 -10.77 -6.95 1.56
C LYS A 114 -9.57 -7.53 0.81
N LYS A 115 -9.38 -7.17 -0.47
CA LYS A 115 -8.22 -7.61 -1.26
C LYS A 115 -6.91 -7.06 -0.66
N PHE A 116 -6.91 -5.80 -0.24
CA PHE A 116 -5.74 -5.18 0.38
C PHE A 116 -5.36 -5.84 1.72
N LEU A 117 -6.34 -6.09 2.59
CA LEU A 117 -6.11 -6.79 3.86
C LEU A 117 -5.60 -8.22 3.63
N TYR A 118 -6.17 -8.94 2.64
CA TYR A 118 -5.68 -10.26 2.27
C TYR A 118 -4.22 -10.21 1.81
N TYR A 119 -3.86 -9.20 1.01
CA TYR A 119 -2.48 -8.99 0.56
C TYR A 119 -1.51 -8.71 1.73
N LEU A 120 -1.90 -7.86 2.70
CA LEU A 120 -1.07 -7.56 3.88
C LEU A 120 -0.88 -8.77 4.81
N GLN A 121 -1.90 -9.62 4.93
CA GLN A 121 -1.97 -10.67 5.96
C GLN A 121 -1.44 -12.03 5.50
N VAL A 122 -0.66 -12.13 4.42
CA VAL A 122 -0.11 -13.43 4.00
C VAL A 122 1.07 -13.89 4.89
N SER A 123 0.75 -14.12 6.16
CA SER A 123 1.35 -15.12 7.03
C SER A 123 0.24 -15.68 7.95
N LYS A 124 -0.24 -16.88 7.60
CA LYS A 124 -1.15 -17.76 8.37
C LYS A 124 -2.62 -17.33 8.47
N LEU A 125 -3.40 -17.74 7.46
CA LEU A 125 -4.77 -18.23 7.66
C LEU A 125 -4.94 -19.52 6.84
N PHE A 126 -4.32 -20.59 7.37
CA PHE A 126 -4.69 -22.02 7.43
C PHE A 126 -3.51 -22.75 8.08
#